data_AF-A0A2V7RQ40-F1
#
_entry.id   AF-A0A2V7RQ40-F1
#
_cell.length_a   1.000
_cell.length_b   1.000
_cell.length_c   1.000
_cell.angle_alpha   90.00
_cell.angle_beta   90.00
_cell.angle_gamma   90.00
#
_symmetry.space_group_name_H-M   'P 1'
#
loop_
_entity.id
_entity.type
_entity.pdbx_description
1 polymer ?
#
loop_
_entity_poly.entity_id
_entity_poly.type
_entity_poly.pdbx_seq_one_letter_code
_entity_poly.pdbx_strand_id
1 'polypeptide(L)'
;NNVAVPGATSFDPDAPSTTLTPSANLLTQLILGGKNQVQRAREANPTFATMWIGNNDVLPAAVTGLLTAVAGISPGVTPQATFQTNYDKLVTDLTTGNTNLKGVLIGVVNVANAPILFTGRALQNPQFVGALSQAAGKTITVDPTTCTATTNSLISFQIVAAIRANQHPASIACEKSPQQTFPLFGDIFVLDSQELATLATAVTAYNTYISGKAQAIGFGYLNPNQALDSLKALGQIVPTGPNFLAPTAPFGKWISLDGAHPSSAAHVLLTNYLVDVINTKYAATLTKLPNP
;
A
#
# COMPACT_ATOMS: atom_id res chain seq x y z
N ASN A 1 -1.99 -4.03 23.10
CA ASN A 1 -0.77 -4.63 22.55
C ASN A 1 -0.74 -4.41 21.06
N ASN A 2 0.33 -3.83 20.51
CA ASN A 2 0.52 -3.63 19.07
C ASN A 2 1.72 -4.47 18.62
N VAL A 3 1.49 -5.36 17.65
CA VAL A 3 2.50 -6.27 17.08
C VAL A 3 2.65 -6.07 15.58
N ALA A 4 2.09 -4.98 15.03
CA ALA A 4 2.26 -4.61 13.63
C ALA A 4 3.70 -4.17 13.38
N VAL A 5 4.27 -4.64 12.28
CA VAL A 5 5.62 -4.28 11.84
C VAL A 5 5.52 -3.56 10.49
N PRO A 6 6.13 -2.37 10.35
CA PRO A 6 6.17 -1.67 9.06
C PRO A 6 6.77 -2.56 7.97
N GLY A 7 6.20 -2.55 6.77
CA GLY A 7 6.67 -3.37 5.65
C GLY A 7 6.23 -4.83 5.66
N ALA A 8 5.54 -5.31 6.70
CA ALA A 8 5.03 -6.68 6.76
C ALA A 8 4.04 -6.98 5.61
N THR A 9 4.29 -8.09 4.95
CA THR A 9 3.49 -8.77 3.92
C THR A 9 2.74 -9.95 4.54
N SER A 10 1.95 -10.68 3.75
CA SER A 10 1.30 -11.91 4.21
C SER A 10 2.28 -12.98 4.70
N PHE A 11 3.56 -12.94 4.31
CA PHE A 11 4.56 -13.93 4.71
C PHE A 11 5.06 -13.76 6.16
N ASP A 12 4.96 -12.57 6.72
CA ASP A 12 5.64 -12.22 7.97
C ASP A 12 4.91 -12.61 9.27
N PRO A 13 3.57 -12.61 9.34
CA PRO A 13 2.88 -12.81 10.61
C PRO A 13 3.26 -14.10 11.35
N ASP A 14 3.62 -15.15 10.62
CA ASP A 14 4.10 -16.41 11.20
C ASP A 14 5.60 -16.67 11.04
N ALA A 15 6.30 -15.93 10.18
CA ALA A 15 7.72 -16.14 9.94
C ALA A 15 8.54 -15.89 11.22
N PRO A 16 9.47 -16.79 11.60
CA PRO A 16 10.35 -16.54 12.74
C PRO A 16 11.11 -15.21 12.56
N SER A 17 11.18 -14.37 13.59
CA SER A 17 11.86 -13.06 13.47
C SER A 17 13.38 -13.14 13.23
N THR A 18 13.97 -14.33 13.42
CA THR A 18 15.39 -14.61 13.13
C THR A 18 15.63 -14.94 11.66
N THR A 19 14.58 -15.26 10.91
CA THR A 19 14.62 -15.37 9.45
C THR A 19 14.38 -13.99 8.88
N LEU A 20 15.44 -13.36 8.39
CA LEU A 20 15.33 -12.17 7.55
C LEU A 20 14.75 -12.63 6.20
N THR A 21 13.43 -12.77 6.13
CA THR A 21 12.72 -12.76 4.84
C THR A 21 12.94 -11.38 4.20
N PRO A 22 12.78 -11.22 2.87
CA PRO A 22 12.87 -9.91 2.23
C PRO A 22 11.95 -8.83 2.86
N SER A 23 10.92 -9.25 3.61
CA SER A 23 9.94 -8.43 4.31
C SER A 23 10.18 -8.29 5.83
N ALA A 24 10.92 -9.19 6.47
CA ALA A 24 11.35 -9.04 7.86
C ALA A 24 12.52 -8.03 7.94
N ASN A 25 12.22 -6.81 8.38
CA ASN A 25 13.22 -5.76 8.54
C ASN A 25 13.80 -5.73 9.97
N LEU A 26 14.79 -4.88 10.20
CA LEU A 26 15.42 -4.69 11.51
C LEU A 26 14.41 -4.35 12.63
N LEU A 27 13.27 -3.75 12.29
CA LEU A 27 12.21 -3.44 13.26
C LEU A 27 11.46 -4.69 13.72
N THR A 28 11.41 -5.76 12.93
CA THR A 28 10.76 -7.03 13.33
C THR A 28 11.36 -7.55 14.63
N GLN A 29 12.70 -7.62 14.73
CA GLN A 29 13.36 -8.06 15.95
C GLN A 29 13.16 -7.08 17.10
N LEU A 30 13.21 -5.77 16.85
CA LEU A 30 13.00 -4.74 17.87
C LEU A 30 11.58 -4.80 18.46
N ILE A 31 10.55 -4.88 17.61
CA ILE A 31 9.14 -4.85 18.00
C ILE A 31 8.72 -6.19 18.62
N LEU A 32 9.19 -7.30 18.05
CA LEU A 32 8.72 -8.64 18.41
C LEU A 32 9.72 -9.44 19.25
N GLY A 33 10.90 -8.91 19.55
CA GLY A 33 11.90 -9.49 20.45
C GLY A 33 12.12 -10.99 20.25
N GLY A 34 12.46 -11.42 19.03
CA GLY A 34 12.75 -12.84 18.74
C GLY A 34 11.56 -13.70 18.32
N LYS A 35 10.32 -13.19 18.36
CA LYS A 35 9.09 -13.94 18.05
C LYS A 35 8.41 -13.43 16.78
N ASN A 36 7.53 -14.21 16.19
CA ASN A 36 6.68 -13.74 15.08
C ASN A 36 5.47 -12.93 15.60
N GLN A 37 4.73 -12.28 14.70
CA GLN A 37 3.64 -11.39 15.09
C GLN A 37 2.51 -12.15 15.77
N VAL A 38 2.18 -13.36 15.29
CA VAL A 38 1.13 -14.21 15.87
C VAL A 38 1.50 -14.67 17.28
N GLN A 39 2.73 -15.10 17.51
CA GLN A 39 3.23 -15.51 18.83
C GLN A 39 3.10 -14.35 19.83
N ARG A 40 3.55 -13.14 19.45
CA ARG A 40 3.40 -11.95 20.29
C ARG A 40 1.95 -11.53 20.51
N ALA A 41 1.11 -11.67 19.48
CA ALA A 41 -0.32 -11.42 19.61
C ALA A 41 -0.96 -12.38 20.63
N ARG A 42 -0.60 -13.67 20.60
CA ARG A 42 -1.15 -14.68 21.51
C ARG A 42 -0.67 -14.51 22.96
N GLU A 43 0.57 -14.07 23.16
CA GLU A 43 1.11 -13.76 24.50
C GLU A 43 0.35 -12.66 25.23
N ALA A 44 -0.29 -11.76 24.48
CA ALA A 44 -1.17 -10.74 25.04
C ALA A 44 -2.52 -11.30 25.53
N ASN A 45 -2.80 -12.59 25.36
CA ASN A 45 -4.07 -13.25 25.65
C ASN A 45 -5.29 -12.42 25.18
N PRO A 46 -5.38 -12.08 23.89
CA PRO A 46 -6.36 -11.12 23.40
C PRO A 46 -7.78 -11.70 23.44
N THR A 47 -8.74 -10.85 23.78
CA THR A 47 -10.19 -11.11 23.59
C THR A 47 -10.70 -10.50 22.29
N PHE A 48 -9.94 -9.58 21.70
CA PHE A 48 -10.25 -8.91 20.46
C PHE A 48 -8.97 -8.63 19.65
N ALA A 49 -9.02 -8.83 18.32
CA ALA A 49 -7.90 -8.51 17.42
C ALA A 49 -8.37 -7.81 16.13
N THR A 50 -7.60 -6.84 15.66
CA THR A 50 -7.76 -6.23 14.33
C THR A 50 -6.58 -6.64 13.47
N MET A 51 -6.84 -7.11 12.25
CA MET A 51 -5.80 -7.58 11.33
C MET A 51 -5.87 -6.81 10.03
N TRP A 52 -4.80 -6.08 9.70
CA TRP A 52 -4.64 -5.37 8.43
C TRP A 52 -3.33 -5.77 7.79
N ILE A 53 -3.38 -6.75 6.89
CA ILE A 53 -2.20 -7.30 6.18
C ILE A 53 -2.59 -7.54 4.72
N GLY A 54 -1.62 -7.41 3.80
CA GLY A 54 -1.85 -7.53 2.36
C GLY A 54 -1.53 -6.27 1.55
N ASN A 55 -1.44 -5.10 2.19
CA ASN A 55 -1.07 -3.87 1.48
C ASN A 55 0.35 -3.97 0.89
N ASN A 56 1.30 -4.51 1.66
CA ASN A 56 2.68 -4.66 1.20
C ASN A 56 2.89 -5.86 0.26
N ASP A 57 1.88 -6.72 0.07
CA ASP A 57 1.89 -7.78 -0.94
C ASP A 57 1.66 -7.22 -2.37
N VAL A 58 1.26 -5.94 -2.47
CA VAL A 58 0.94 -5.27 -3.74
C VAL A 58 1.66 -3.92 -3.89
N LEU A 59 1.74 -3.12 -2.83
CA LEU A 59 2.25 -1.74 -2.90
C LEU A 59 3.69 -1.64 -3.45
N PRO A 60 4.67 -2.47 -3.02
CA PRO A 60 6.03 -2.39 -3.56
C PRO A 60 6.07 -2.56 -5.07
N ALA A 61 5.35 -3.55 -5.61
CA ALA A 61 5.25 -3.78 -7.05
C ALA A 61 4.65 -2.59 -7.82
N ALA A 62 3.62 -1.97 -7.24
CA ALA A 62 3.01 -0.76 -7.81
C ALA A 62 4.01 0.42 -7.81
N VAL A 63 4.70 0.63 -6.70
CA VAL A 63 5.66 1.73 -6.54
C VAL A 63 6.90 1.55 -7.42
N THR A 64 7.35 0.32 -7.67
CA THR A 64 8.49 0.04 -8.55
C THR A 64 8.12 -0.11 -10.02
N GLY A 65 6.83 -0.21 -10.37
CA GLY A 65 6.40 -0.55 -11.74
C GLY A 65 6.81 -1.97 -12.18
N LEU A 66 7.03 -2.87 -11.21
CA LEU A 66 7.52 -4.25 -11.46
C LEU A 66 6.60 -5.24 -10.75
N LEU A 67 5.63 -5.78 -11.48
CA LEU A 67 4.62 -6.71 -10.96
C LEU A 67 5.14 -8.13 -10.79
N THR A 68 6.22 -8.49 -11.47
CA THR A 68 6.94 -9.74 -11.26
C THR A 68 8.17 -9.49 -10.38
N ALA A 69 8.52 -10.49 -9.57
CA ALA A 69 9.68 -10.40 -8.70
C ALA A 69 10.97 -10.15 -9.49
N VAL A 70 11.73 -9.15 -9.07
CA VAL A 70 13.08 -8.85 -9.55
C VAL A 70 13.97 -8.71 -8.32
N ALA A 71 14.91 -9.65 -8.17
CA ALA A 71 15.75 -9.76 -6.99
C ALA A 71 16.43 -8.43 -6.63
N GLY A 72 16.27 -7.99 -5.39
CA GLY A 72 16.85 -6.74 -4.88
C GLY A 72 16.14 -5.46 -5.34
N ILE A 73 15.08 -5.54 -6.17
CA ILE A 73 14.37 -4.36 -6.68
C ILE A 73 12.89 -4.40 -6.29
N SER A 74 12.17 -5.46 -6.66
CA SER A 74 10.74 -5.61 -6.38
C SER A 74 10.43 -7.05 -5.97
N PRO A 75 9.63 -7.28 -4.92
CA PRO A 75 9.12 -8.60 -4.59
C PRO A 75 8.04 -9.08 -5.59
N GLY A 76 7.55 -8.20 -6.47
CA GLY A 76 6.38 -8.46 -7.31
C GLY A 76 5.08 -8.46 -6.50
N VAL A 77 3.98 -8.70 -7.19
CA VAL A 77 2.67 -8.93 -6.55
C VAL A 77 2.64 -10.36 -6.03
N THR A 78 2.23 -10.55 -4.78
CA THR A 78 2.11 -11.91 -4.23
C THR A 78 1.06 -12.71 -5.01
N PRO A 79 1.35 -13.93 -5.50
CA PRO A 79 0.32 -14.71 -6.20
C PRO A 79 -0.89 -15.00 -5.31
N GLN A 80 -2.10 -14.97 -5.87
CA GLN A 80 -3.35 -15.18 -5.13
C GLN A 80 -3.31 -16.43 -4.25
N ALA A 81 -2.89 -17.58 -4.80
CA ALA A 81 -2.84 -18.83 -4.05
C ALA A 81 -1.89 -18.75 -2.85
N THR A 82 -0.72 -18.12 -3.02
CA THR A 82 0.25 -17.91 -1.95
C THR A 82 -0.31 -17.00 -0.87
N PHE A 83 -0.95 -15.88 -1.25
CA PHE A 83 -1.62 -15.00 -0.30
C PHE A 83 -2.69 -15.74 0.51
N GLN A 84 -3.52 -16.57 -0.15
CA GLN A 84 -4.54 -17.37 0.53
C GLN A 84 -3.93 -18.32 1.56
N THR A 85 -2.90 -19.08 1.18
CA THR A 85 -2.19 -19.98 2.11
C THR A 85 -1.62 -19.23 3.31
N ASN A 86 -0.92 -18.13 3.08
CA ASN A 86 -0.33 -17.31 4.14
C ASN A 86 -1.39 -16.74 5.09
N TYR A 87 -2.48 -16.22 4.52
CA TYR A 87 -3.56 -15.60 5.26
C TYR A 87 -4.38 -16.62 6.06
N ASP A 88 -4.61 -17.82 5.50
CA ASP A 88 -5.18 -18.97 6.22
C ASP A 88 -4.35 -19.32 7.44
N LYS A 89 -3.02 -19.40 7.26
CA LYS A 89 -2.10 -19.75 8.32
C LYS A 89 -2.07 -18.69 9.43
N LEU A 90 -1.98 -17.40 9.08
CA LEU A 90 -2.10 -16.29 10.02
C LEU A 90 -3.36 -16.41 10.89
N VAL A 91 -4.53 -16.54 10.26
CA VAL A 91 -5.82 -16.55 10.96
C VAL A 91 -5.96 -17.80 11.83
N THR A 92 -5.56 -18.96 11.30
CA THR A 92 -5.59 -20.24 12.01
C THR A 92 -4.70 -20.20 13.25
N ASP A 93 -3.44 -19.78 13.09
CA ASP A 93 -2.48 -19.75 14.20
C ASP A 93 -2.92 -18.74 15.29
N LEU A 94 -3.51 -17.61 14.91
CA LEU A 94 -4.02 -16.62 15.85
C LEU A 94 -5.24 -17.11 16.64
N THR A 95 -6.14 -17.86 16.00
CA THR A 95 -7.41 -18.30 16.60
C THR A 95 -7.31 -19.65 17.31
N THR A 96 -6.31 -20.47 16.97
CA THR A 96 -6.16 -21.83 17.54
C THR A 96 -6.00 -21.78 19.06
N GLY A 97 -6.89 -22.49 19.75
CA GLY A 97 -6.95 -22.56 21.22
C GLY A 97 -7.61 -21.36 21.90
N ASN A 98 -8.10 -20.37 21.14
CA ASN A 98 -8.85 -19.23 21.67
C ASN A 98 -10.20 -19.07 20.94
N THR A 99 -11.15 -19.93 21.31
CA THR A 99 -12.49 -19.96 20.71
C THR A 99 -13.34 -18.73 21.00
N ASN A 100 -12.93 -17.89 21.97
CA ASN A 100 -13.64 -16.67 22.35
C ASN A 100 -13.06 -15.40 21.70
N LEU A 101 -11.99 -15.53 20.89
CA LEU A 101 -11.41 -14.38 20.20
C LEU A 101 -12.43 -13.78 19.23
N LYS A 102 -12.67 -12.48 19.38
CA LYS A 102 -13.41 -11.67 18.40
C LYS A 102 -12.41 -10.87 17.56
N GLY A 103 -12.86 -10.33 16.44
CA GLY A 103 -11.98 -9.47 15.67
C GLY A 103 -12.56 -8.91 14.39
N VAL A 104 -11.75 -8.08 13.73
CA VAL A 104 -12.05 -7.54 12.41
C VAL A 104 -10.88 -7.80 11.49
N LEU A 105 -11.18 -8.38 10.32
CA LEU A 105 -10.24 -8.45 9.21
C LEU A 105 -10.43 -7.20 8.33
N ILE A 106 -9.34 -6.49 8.06
CA ILE A 106 -9.34 -5.26 7.28
C ILE A 106 -8.76 -5.57 5.90
N GLY A 107 -9.50 -5.21 4.87
CA GLY A 107 -9.12 -5.43 3.47
C GLY A 107 -7.89 -4.63 3.04
N VAL A 108 -7.31 -5.05 1.92
CA VAL A 108 -6.22 -4.39 1.21
C VAL A 108 -6.71 -3.15 0.50
N VAL A 109 -5.94 -2.06 0.59
CA VAL A 109 -6.26 -0.80 -0.09
C VAL A 109 -5.94 -0.87 -1.60
N ASN A 110 -6.64 -0.09 -2.40
CA ASN A 110 -6.36 0.16 -3.80
C ASN A 110 -5.03 0.94 -3.91
N VAL A 111 -3.90 0.23 -3.97
CA VAL A 111 -2.56 0.85 -3.91
C VAL A 111 -2.29 1.84 -5.04
N ALA A 112 -2.95 1.67 -6.20
CA ALA A 112 -2.91 2.60 -7.32
C ALA A 112 -3.51 3.99 -7.00
N ASN A 113 -4.28 4.12 -5.92
CA ASN A 113 -4.83 5.39 -5.46
C ASN A 113 -3.88 6.17 -4.53
N ALA A 114 -2.74 5.58 -4.14
CA ALA A 114 -1.77 6.25 -3.29
C ALA A 114 -1.10 7.41 -4.05
N PRO A 115 -1.13 8.66 -3.54
CA PRO A 115 -0.53 9.82 -4.22
C PRO A 115 0.98 9.80 -4.45
N ILE A 116 1.70 8.81 -3.90
CA ILE A 116 3.06 8.47 -4.30
C ILE A 116 3.13 8.12 -5.80
N LEU A 117 2.00 7.66 -6.36
CA LEU A 117 1.77 7.47 -7.78
C LEU A 117 1.02 8.69 -8.34
N PHE A 118 1.58 9.32 -9.36
CA PHE A 118 0.96 10.44 -10.07
C PHE A 118 0.64 10.08 -11.52
N THR A 119 -0.42 10.65 -12.07
CA THR A 119 -0.80 10.35 -13.46
C THR A 119 0.26 10.87 -14.44
N GLY A 120 0.62 10.10 -15.47
CA GLY A 120 1.59 10.52 -16.48
C GLY A 120 1.23 11.84 -17.18
N ARG A 121 -0.07 12.12 -17.35
CA ARG A 121 -0.56 13.44 -17.82
C ARG A 121 -0.07 14.64 -16.98
N ALA A 122 0.28 14.46 -15.71
CA ALA A 122 0.81 15.54 -14.87
C ALA A 122 2.15 16.09 -15.39
N LEU A 123 2.90 15.28 -16.14
CA LEU A 123 4.17 15.67 -16.75
C LEU A 123 4.01 16.62 -17.95
N GLN A 124 2.80 16.88 -18.43
CA GLN A 124 2.54 17.95 -19.39
C GLN A 124 2.61 19.34 -18.77
N ASN A 125 2.50 19.46 -17.44
CA ASN A 125 2.61 20.73 -16.76
C ASN A 125 4.09 21.10 -16.57
N PRO A 126 4.64 22.12 -17.26
CA PRO A 126 6.05 22.48 -17.14
C PRO A 126 6.44 22.94 -15.73
N GLN A 127 5.50 23.51 -14.97
CA GLN A 127 5.76 23.89 -13.57
C GLN A 127 5.95 22.66 -12.69
N PHE A 128 5.14 21.61 -12.92
CA PHE A 128 5.29 20.35 -12.21
C PHE A 128 6.62 19.69 -12.55
N VAL A 129 6.98 19.59 -13.83
CA VAL A 129 8.29 19.06 -14.28
C VAL A 129 9.45 19.88 -13.72
N GLY A 130 9.32 21.21 -13.66
CA GLY A 130 10.30 22.09 -13.06
C GLY A 130 10.50 21.81 -11.56
N ALA A 131 9.42 21.56 -10.82
CA ALA A 131 9.48 21.19 -9.41
C ALA A 131 10.11 19.80 -9.20
N LEU A 132 9.77 18.81 -10.04
CA LEU A 132 10.44 17.50 -10.04
C LEU A 132 11.94 17.63 -10.31
N SER A 133 12.32 18.48 -11.27
CA SER A 133 13.73 18.73 -11.61
C SER A 133 14.52 19.33 -10.44
N GLN A 134 13.92 20.31 -9.75
CA GLN A 134 14.49 20.87 -8.52
C GLN A 134 14.61 19.80 -7.42
N ALA A 135 13.57 18.98 -7.25
CA ALA A 135 13.57 17.87 -6.30
C ALA A 135 14.52 16.72 -6.68
N ALA A 136 14.91 16.59 -7.95
CA ALA A 136 15.94 15.65 -8.39
C ALA A 136 17.36 16.24 -8.30
N GLY A 137 17.49 17.57 -8.26
CA GLY A 137 18.75 18.28 -8.44
C GLY A 137 19.30 18.18 -9.88
N LYS A 138 18.45 17.85 -10.86
CA LYS A 138 18.80 17.65 -12.28
C LYS A 138 17.64 18.07 -13.16
N THR A 139 17.93 18.61 -14.34
CA THR A 139 16.90 18.88 -15.35
C THR A 139 16.30 17.57 -15.83
N ILE A 140 14.99 17.37 -15.59
CA ILE A 140 14.25 16.23 -16.09
C ILE A 140 13.69 16.56 -17.47
N THR A 141 13.96 15.70 -18.44
CA THR A 141 13.32 15.73 -19.76
C THR A 141 12.14 14.76 -19.79
N VAL A 142 11.01 15.16 -20.36
CA VAL A 142 9.82 14.32 -20.52
C VAL A 142 9.73 13.91 -21.97
N ASP A 143 9.47 12.62 -22.23
CA ASP A 143 9.22 12.13 -23.58
C ASP A 143 7.82 12.55 -24.05
N PRO A 144 7.71 13.49 -25.01
CA PRO A 144 6.43 14.01 -25.46
C PRO A 144 5.63 12.99 -26.29
N THR A 145 6.27 11.91 -26.76
CA THR A 145 5.59 10.89 -27.58
C THR A 145 4.74 9.96 -26.72
N THR A 146 5.16 9.70 -25.48
CA THR A 146 4.45 8.84 -24.52
C THR A 146 3.64 9.64 -23.51
N CYS A 147 4.06 10.86 -23.17
CA CYS A 147 3.39 11.75 -22.22
C CYS A 147 2.41 12.70 -22.89
N THR A 148 1.24 12.18 -23.30
CA THR A 148 0.20 12.92 -24.02
C THR A 148 -1.02 13.23 -23.16
N ALA A 149 -1.90 14.13 -23.61
CA ALA A 149 -3.13 14.51 -22.89
C ALA A 149 -4.04 13.32 -22.52
N THR A 150 -3.91 12.20 -23.23
CA THR A 150 -4.68 10.97 -23.04
C THR A 150 -3.96 9.91 -22.20
N THR A 151 -2.72 10.16 -21.78
CA THR A 151 -1.93 9.21 -20.99
C THR A 151 -2.54 9.02 -19.60
N ASN A 152 -2.83 7.76 -19.27
CA ASN A 152 -3.48 7.35 -18.03
C ASN A 152 -2.61 6.44 -17.15
N SER A 153 -1.37 6.18 -17.55
CA SER A 153 -0.39 5.51 -16.70
C SER A 153 -0.20 6.24 -15.38
N LEU A 154 0.29 5.49 -14.39
CA LEU A 154 0.75 6.05 -13.13
C LEU A 154 2.27 5.96 -13.05
N ILE A 155 2.89 7.01 -12.51
CA ILE A 155 4.33 7.12 -12.34
C ILE A 155 4.61 7.30 -10.86
N SER A 156 5.51 6.49 -10.32
CA SER A 156 5.95 6.59 -8.94
C SER A 156 6.91 7.74 -8.75
N PHE A 157 6.66 8.56 -7.73
CA PHE A 157 7.54 9.65 -7.33
C PHE A 157 8.94 9.17 -6.91
N GLN A 158 9.13 7.88 -6.61
CA GLN A 158 10.45 7.33 -6.34
C GLN A 158 11.42 7.45 -7.53
N ILE A 159 10.91 7.62 -8.76
CA ILE A 159 11.74 7.94 -9.93
C ILE A 159 12.62 9.17 -9.69
N VAL A 160 12.13 10.17 -8.95
CA VAL A 160 12.89 11.39 -8.63
C VAL A 160 14.07 11.09 -7.72
N ALA A 161 13.88 10.21 -6.72
CA ALA A 161 14.96 9.76 -5.85
C ALA A 161 16.01 8.95 -6.63
N ALA A 162 15.58 8.07 -7.53
CA ALA A 162 16.46 7.30 -8.39
C ALA A 162 17.27 8.21 -9.34
N ILE A 163 16.63 9.22 -9.95
CA ILE A 163 17.31 10.23 -10.78
C ILE A 163 18.36 10.97 -9.97
N ARG A 164 18.00 11.46 -8.77
CA ARG A 164 18.92 12.14 -7.85
C ARG A 164 20.15 11.27 -7.53
N ALA A 165 19.94 9.98 -7.27
CA ALA A 165 20.98 9.02 -6.93
C ALA A 165 21.82 8.52 -8.13
N ASN A 166 21.57 9.00 -9.36
CA ASN A 166 22.15 8.45 -10.60
C ASN A 166 21.79 6.97 -10.88
N GLN A 167 20.69 6.49 -10.30
CA GLN A 167 20.17 5.14 -10.53
C GLN A 167 19.10 5.11 -11.63
N HIS A 168 18.74 6.26 -12.19
CA HIS A 168 17.82 6.38 -13.33
C HIS A 168 18.23 7.59 -14.19
N PRO A 169 18.14 7.51 -15.53
CA PRO A 169 18.36 8.68 -16.40
C PRO A 169 17.44 9.84 -16.03
N ALA A 170 17.87 11.10 -16.21
CA ALA A 170 17.02 12.27 -15.99
C ALA A 170 16.01 12.49 -17.15
N SER A 171 15.40 11.40 -17.62
CA SER A 171 14.39 11.38 -18.66
C SER A 171 13.23 10.49 -18.23
N ILE A 172 11.99 10.96 -18.36
CA ILE A 172 10.78 10.21 -17.99
C ILE A 172 9.91 9.99 -19.22
N ALA A 173 9.59 8.72 -19.50
CA ALA A 173 8.51 8.33 -20.39
C ALA A 173 7.25 8.04 -19.57
N CYS A 174 6.07 8.27 -20.15
CA CYS A 174 4.81 7.99 -19.47
C CYS A 174 4.24 6.63 -19.84
N GLU A 175 4.80 5.92 -20.80
CA GLU A 175 4.37 4.58 -21.17
C GLU A 175 5.61 3.69 -21.21
N LYS A 176 5.42 2.41 -20.96
CA LYS A 176 6.48 1.42 -21.14
C LYS A 176 6.86 1.36 -22.61
N SER A 177 8.15 1.50 -22.91
CA SER A 177 8.63 1.59 -24.29
C SER A 177 8.97 0.20 -24.82
N PRO A 178 8.37 -0.26 -25.94
CA PRO A 178 8.80 -1.50 -26.59
C PRO A 178 10.19 -1.40 -27.24
N GLN A 179 10.77 -0.19 -27.37
CA GLN A 179 12.05 0.06 -28.05
C GLN A 179 13.26 0.34 -27.15
N GLN A 180 13.19 0.23 -25.82
CA GLN A 180 14.37 0.53 -24.97
C GLN A 180 15.27 -0.71 -24.83
N THR A 181 16.52 -0.58 -25.29
CA THR A 181 17.56 -1.64 -25.28
C THR A 181 18.39 -1.68 -24.00
N PHE A 182 17.99 -0.95 -22.95
CA PHE A 182 18.63 -1.00 -21.63
C PHE A 182 17.77 -1.80 -20.65
N PRO A 183 18.35 -2.71 -19.85
CA PRO A 183 17.57 -3.50 -18.92
C PRO A 183 17.00 -2.56 -17.84
N LEU A 184 15.69 -2.63 -17.63
CA LEU A 184 14.94 -2.05 -16.49
C LEU A 184 14.67 -0.52 -16.51
N PHE A 185 15.53 0.34 -17.06
CA PHE A 185 15.45 1.79 -16.77
C PHE A 185 14.39 2.59 -17.55
N GLY A 186 13.70 2.01 -18.53
CA GLY A 186 12.55 2.65 -19.20
C GLY A 186 11.18 2.25 -18.64
N ASP A 187 11.14 1.16 -17.87
CA ASP A 187 9.90 0.51 -17.43
C ASP A 187 9.66 0.62 -15.92
N ILE A 188 10.72 0.81 -15.12
CA ILE A 188 10.57 0.96 -13.67
C ILE A 188 9.89 2.28 -13.33
N PHE A 189 9.14 2.27 -12.24
CA PHE A 189 8.31 3.37 -11.74
C PHE A 189 7.13 3.75 -12.63
N VAL A 190 6.95 3.17 -13.82
CA VAL A 190 5.78 3.40 -14.68
C VAL A 190 4.85 2.20 -14.57
N LEU A 191 3.57 2.47 -14.37
CA LEU A 191 2.47 1.50 -14.40
C LEU A 191 1.59 1.81 -15.60
N ASP A 192 1.58 0.92 -16.58
CA ASP A 192 0.68 1.03 -17.73
C ASP A 192 -0.75 0.55 -17.39
N SER A 193 -1.67 0.69 -18.34
CA SER A 193 -3.06 0.29 -18.15
C SER A 193 -3.27 -1.20 -17.84
N GLN A 194 -2.43 -2.09 -18.39
CA GLN A 194 -2.52 -3.53 -18.16
C GLN A 194 -2.06 -3.86 -16.74
N GLU A 195 -0.97 -3.24 -16.30
CA GLU A 195 -0.45 -3.41 -14.94
C GLU A 195 -1.40 -2.86 -13.89
N LEU A 196 -2.02 -1.71 -14.15
CA LEU A 196 -3.08 -1.17 -13.29
C LEU A 196 -4.26 -2.15 -13.15
N ALA A 197 -4.66 -2.80 -14.25
CA ALA A 197 -5.69 -3.82 -14.23
C ALA A 197 -5.26 -5.07 -13.45
N THR A 198 -4.00 -5.49 -13.56
CA THR A 198 -3.44 -6.60 -12.76
C THR A 198 -3.43 -6.29 -11.27
N LEU A 199 -2.98 -5.08 -10.87
CA LEU A 199 -3.01 -4.64 -9.47
C LEU A 199 -4.43 -4.60 -8.92
N ALA A 200 -5.39 -4.05 -9.67
CA ALA A 200 -6.79 -4.01 -9.28
C ALA A 200 -7.40 -5.41 -9.11
N THR A 201 -7.04 -6.34 -10.01
CA THR A 201 -7.47 -7.74 -9.93
C THR A 201 -6.92 -8.43 -8.68
N ALA A 202 -5.64 -8.23 -8.37
CA ALA A 202 -5.01 -8.80 -7.17
C ALA A 202 -5.67 -8.27 -5.88
N VAL A 203 -5.84 -6.95 -5.75
CA VAL A 203 -6.51 -6.35 -4.58
C VAL A 203 -7.94 -6.85 -4.43
N THR A 204 -8.69 -6.98 -5.53
CA THR A 204 -10.06 -7.52 -5.52
C THR A 204 -10.08 -8.98 -5.05
N ALA A 205 -9.15 -9.80 -5.54
CA ALA A 205 -9.07 -11.21 -5.18
C ALA A 205 -8.66 -11.41 -3.72
N TYR A 206 -7.73 -10.59 -3.20
CA TYR A 206 -7.38 -10.57 -1.77
C TYR A 206 -8.57 -10.18 -0.92
N ASN A 207 -9.25 -9.08 -1.23
CA ASN A 207 -10.39 -8.59 -0.45
C ASN A 207 -11.57 -9.56 -0.46
N THR A 208 -11.84 -10.19 -1.59
CA THR A 208 -12.84 -11.27 -1.69
C THR A 208 -12.49 -12.41 -0.74
N TYR A 209 -11.23 -12.82 -0.71
CA TYR A 209 -10.78 -13.88 0.18
C TYR A 209 -10.81 -13.48 1.67
N ILE A 210 -10.34 -12.29 2.01
CA ILE A 210 -10.33 -11.76 3.39
C ILE A 210 -11.77 -11.68 3.94
N SER A 211 -12.69 -11.13 3.16
CA SER A 211 -14.10 -11.02 3.56
C SER A 211 -14.76 -12.39 3.75
N GLY A 212 -14.52 -13.33 2.84
CA GLY A 212 -14.97 -14.72 2.99
C GLY A 212 -14.39 -15.40 4.22
N LYS A 213 -13.10 -15.17 4.52
CA LYS A 213 -12.46 -15.68 5.74
C LYS A 213 -13.09 -15.09 7.00
N ALA A 214 -13.35 -13.78 7.02
CA ALA A 214 -14.01 -13.11 8.15
C ALA A 214 -15.39 -13.73 8.41
N GLN A 215 -16.17 -13.97 7.35
CA GLN A 215 -17.47 -14.63 7.46
C GLN A 215 -17.34 -16.04 8.03
N ALA A 216 -16.40 -16.84 7.51
CA ALA A 216 -16.20 -18.24 7.92
C ALA A 216 -15.85 -18.39 9.42
N ILE A 217 -15.06 -17.47 9.97
CA ILE A 217 -14.65 -17.50 11.39
C ILE A 217 -15.54 -16.65 12.30
N GLY A 218 -16.61 -16.03 11.78
CA GLY A 218 -17.50 -15.18 12.56
C GLY A 218 -16.90 -13.82 12.96
N PHE A 219 -15.88 -13.33 12.26
CA PHE A 219 -15.28 -12.02 12.48
C PHE A 219 -16.01 -10.92 11.71
N GLY A 220 -15.76 -9.65 12.06
CA GLY A 220 -16.15 -8.51 11.25
C GLY A 220 -15.20 -8.33 10.05
N TYR A 221 -15.67 -7.66 9.00
CA TYR A 221 -14.85 -7.27 7.86
C TYR A 221 -14.98 -5.77 7.62
N LEU A 222 -13.85 -5.09 7.43
CA LEU A 222 -13.80 -3.69 7.03
C LEU A 222 -13.16 -3.60 5.63
N ASN A 223 -13.88 -3.04 4.66
CA ASN A 223 -13.30 -2.61 3.40
C ASN A 223 -12.81 -1.15 3.53
N PRO A 224 -11.50 -0.89 3.61
CA PRO A 224 -11.00 0.49 3.74
C PRO A 224 -11.21 1.31 2.46
N ASN A 225 -11.40 0.66 1.30
CA ASN A 225 -11.51 1.35 0.02
C ASN A 225 -12.79 2.19 -0.08
N GLN A 226 -13.88 1.81 0.58
CA GLN A 226 -15.11 2.61 0.55
C GLN A 226 -14.87 4.05 1.03
N ALA A 227 -14.14 4.21 2.15
CA ALA A 227 -13.83 5.53 2.69
C ALA A 227 -12.82 6.27 1.80
N LEU A 228 -11.77 5.60 1.36
CA LEU A 228 -10.69 6.20 0.56
C LEU A 228 -11.16 6.61 -0.85
N ASP A 229 -11.95 5.78 -1.51
CA ASP A 229 -12.52 6.06 -2.83
C ASP A 229 -13.53 7.22 -2.76
N SER A 230 -14.27 7.35 -1.65
CA SER A 230 -15.15 8.51 -1.42
C SER A 230 -14.34 9.81 -1.32
N LEU A 231 -13.22 9.80 -0.59
CA LEU A 231 -12.32 10.96 -0.51
C LEU A 231 -11.70 11.30 -1.87
N LYS A 232 -11.34 10.29 -2.66
CA LYS A 232 -10.83 10.46 -4.03
C LYS A 232 -11.89 11.08 -4.94
N ALA A 233 -13.14 10.59 -4.89
CA ALA A 233 -14.24 11.13 -5.69
C ALA A 233 -14.55 12.60 -5.37
N LEU A 234 -14.34 13.01 -4.11
CA LEU A 234 -14.44 14.41 -3.66
C LEU A 234 -13.21 15.26 -4.02
N GLY A 235 -12.21 14.70 -4.69
CA GLY A 235 -10.95 15.40 -5.01
C GLY A 235 -10.08 15.70 -3.80
N GLN A 236 -10.29 15.03 -2.66
CA GLN A 236 -9.52 15.24 -1.43
C GLN A 236 -8.28 14.33 -1.34
N ILE A 237 -8.26 13.26 -2.13
CA ILE A 237 -7.09 12.45 -2.42
C ILE A 237 -6.91 12.49 -3.93
N VAL A 238 -5.84 13.11 -4.41
CA VAL A 238 -5.61 13.29 -5.85
C VAL A 238 -4.26 12.68 -6.23
N PRO A 239 -4.21 11.77 -7.22
CA PRO A 239 -2.97 11.25 -7.77
C PRO A 239 -2.34 12.24 -8.76
N THR A 240 -2.22 13.51 -8.37
CA THR A 240 -1.52 14.56 -9.14
C THR A 240 -0.06 14.69 -8.74
N GLY A 241 0.42 13.85 -7.82
CA GLY A 241 1.74 13.96 -7.22
C GLY A 241 1.78 15.02 -6.11
N PRO A 242 2.96 15.22 -5.49
CA PRO A 242 3.11 16.14 -4.37
C PRO A 242 2.91 17.60 -4.81
N ASN A 243 2.14 18.34 -4.02
CA ASN A 243 2.10 19.79 -4.07
C ASN A 243 3.33 20.37 -3.37
N PHE A 244 4.36 20.71 -4.14
CA PHE A 244 5.60 21.29 -3.65
C PHE A 244 5.44 22.66 -2.96
N LEU A 245 4.30 23.34 -3.14
CA LEU A 245 3.99 24.59 -2.45
C LEU A 245 3.41 24.36 -1.04
N ALA A 246 3.07 23.12 -0.68
CA ALA A 246 2.51 22.75 0.62
C ALA A 246 3.44 21.77 1.37
N PRO A 247 4.61 22.22 1.86
CA PRO A 247 5.66 21.33 2.37
C PRO A 247 5.25 20.49 3.59
N THR A 248 4.26 20.91 4.36
CA THR A 248 3.74 20.18 5.53
C THR A 248 2.59 19.24 5.20
N ALA A 249 2.01 19.34 3.99
CA ALA A 249 0.91 18.51 3.53
C ALA A 249 0.92 18.39 1.98
N PRO A 250 2.02 17.90 1.38
CA PRO A 250 2.17 17.88 -0.08
C PRO A 250 1.14 16.94 -0.74
N PHE A 251 0.58 16.00 0.01
CA PHE A 251 -0.45 15.07 -0.44
C PHE A 251 -1.83 15.37 0.15
N GLY A 252 -2.03 16.58 0.68
CA GLY A 252 -3.28 17.02 1.27
C GLY A 252 -3.51 16.52 2.69
N LYS A 253 -4.76 16.63 3.16
CA LYS A 253 -5.15 16.36 4.57
C LYS A 253 -5.09 14.87 4.93
N TRP A 254 -5.37 13.98 3.98
CA TRP A 254 -5.69 12.57 4.27
C TRP A 254 -4.51 11.63 4.10
N ILE A 255 -3.43 12.05 3.45
CA ILE A 255 -2.25 11.23 3.19
C ILE A 255 -1.04 11.89 3.84
N SER A 256 -0.16 11.07 4.42
CA SER A 256 1.04 11.50 5.12
C SER A 256 2.10 12.07 4.16
N LEU A 257 3.21 12.57 4.70
CA LEU A 257 4.31 13.16 3.94
C LEU A 257 4.99 12.21 2.93
N ASP A 258 4.76 10.90 3.05
CA ASP A 258 5.33 9.90 2.14
C ASP A 258 4.48 9.61 0.89
N GLY A 259 3.25 10.12 0.84
CA GLY A 259 2.33 9.90 -0.28
C GLY A 259 1.70 8.52 -0.31
N ALA A 260 1.92 7.67 0.68
CA ALA A 260 1.42 6.29 0.72
C ALA A 260 0.53 6.03 1.95
N HIS A 261 0.99 6.43 3.14
CA HIS A 261 0.30 6.08 4.38
C HIS A 261 -0.80 7.10 4.73
N PRO A 262 -1.91 6.65 5.36
CA PRO A 262 -2.93 7.55 5.91
C PRO A 262 -2.32 8.58 6.88
N SER A 263 -2.80 9.82 6.81
CA SER A 263 -2.49 10.82 7.84
C SER A 263 -3.25 10.52 9.15
N SER A 264 -2.97 11.29 10.21
CA SER A 264 -3.76 11.22 11.46
C SER A 264 -5.26 11.44 11.22
N ALA A 265 -5.64 12.34 10.32
CA ALA A 265 -7.04 12.56 9.97
C ALA A 265 -7.67 11.33 9.31
N ALA A 266 -6.95 10.68 8.37
CA ALA A 266 -7.44 9.47 7.74
C ALA A 266 -7.51 8.28 8.71
N HIS A 267 -6.58 8.19 9.68
CA HIS A 267 -6.67 7.19 10.74
C HIS A 267 -7.92 7.37 11.62
N VAL A 268 -8.29 8.61 11.96
CA VAL A 268 -9.55 8.89 12.69
C VAL A 268 -10.76 8.45 11.87
N LEU A 269 -10.79 8.79 10.57
CA LEU A 269 -11.87 8.39 9.67
C LEU A 269 -12.01 6.86 9.61
N LEU A 270 -10.92 6.14 9.29
CA LEU A 270 -10.92 4.68 9.19
C LEU A 270 -11.28 4.01 10.53
N THR A 271 -10.88 4.61 11.66
CA THR A 271 -11.26 4.14 13.00
C THR A 271 -12.77 4.26 13.22
N ASN A 272 -13.40 5.34 12.77
CA ASN A 272 -14.86 5.50 12.87
C ASN A 272 -15.62 4.45 12.04
N TYR A 273 -15.11 4.07 10.86
CA TYR A 273 -15.65 2.95 10.09
C TYR A 273 -15.44 1.60 10.81
N LEU A 274 -14.29 1.41 11.44
CA LEU A 274 -14.02 0.21 12.23
C LEU A 274 -14.95 0.11 13.44
N VAL A 275 -15.22 1.23 14.13
CA VAL A 275 -16.21 1.31 15.22
C VAL A 275 -17.59 0.88 14.75
N ASP A 276 -18.03 1.31 13.56
CA ASP A 276 -19.31 0.87 12.99
C ASP A 276 -19.33 -0.65 12.79
N VAL A 277 -18.29 -1.21 12.16
CA VAL A 277 -18.18 -2.66 11.95
C VAL A 277 -18.25 -3.42 13.27
N ILE A 278 -17.55 -2.94 14.32
CA ILE A 278 -17.53 -3.59 15.63
C ILE A 278 -18.89 -3.51 16.31
N ASN A 279 -19.50 -2.32 16.35
CA ASN A 279 -20.81 -2.12 16.96
C ASN A 279 -21.88 -2.97 16.28
N THR A 280 -21.89 -3.02 14.95
CA THR A 280 -22.83 -3.85 14.19
C THR A 280 -22.57 -5.35 14.39
N LYS A 281 -21.32 -5.81 14.29
CA LYS A 281 -20.98 -7.24 14.34
C LYS A 281 -21.17 -7.83 15.74
N TYR A 282 -20.88 -7.06 16.78
CA TYR A 282 -20.77 -7.56 18.15
C TYR A 282 -21.77 -6.94 19.13
N ALA A 283 -22.73 -6.14 18.63
CA ALA A 283 -23.67 -5.36 19.45
C ALA A 283 -22.96 -4.53 20.54
N ALA A 284 -21.78 -4.01 20.19
CA ALA A 284 -20.99 -3.15 21.07
C ALA A 284 -21.51 -1.71 21.04
N THR A 285 -21.06 -0.90 22.00
CA THR A 285 -21.44 0.51 22.17
C THR A 285 -20.22 1.44 22.13
N LEU A 286 -19.25 1.14 21.26
CA LEU A 286 -18.05 1.96 21.09
C LEU A 286 -18.43 3.34 20.54
N THR A 287 -17.86 4.39 21.14
CA THR A 287 -18.06 5.78 20.69
C THR A 287 -17.09 6.11 19.55
N LYS A 288 -17.60 6.77 18.52
CA LYS A 288 -16.78 7.33 17.44
C LYS A 288 -15.92 8.49 17.95
N LEU A 289 -14.76 8.65 17.35
CA LEU A 289 -13.93 9.84 17.52
C LEU A 289 -14.58 11.04 16.81
N PRO A 290 -14.31 12.28 17.25
CA PRO A 290 -14.70 13.47 16.51
C PRO A 290 -14.22 13.42 15.06
N ASN A 291 -15.11 13.75 14.11
CA ASN A 291 -14.73 13.75 12.70
C ASN A 291 -13.64 14.82 12.44
N PRO A 292 -12.62 14.48 11.65
CA PRO A 292 -11.44 15.32 11.44
C PRO A 292 -11.70 16.48 10.47
#